data_AF-A0A8E7KDD1-F1
#
_entry.id   AF-A0A8E7KDD1-F1
#
_cell.length_a   1.000
_cell.length_b   1.000
_cell.length_c   1.000
_cell.angle_alpha   90.00
_cell.angle_beta   90.00
_cell.angle_gamma   90.00
#
_symmetry.space_group_name_H-M   'P 1'
#
loop_
_entity.id
_entity.type
_entity.pdbx_description
1 polymer ?
#
loop_
_entity_poly.entity_id
_entity_poly.type
_entity_poly.pdbx_seq_one_letter_code
_entity_poly.pdbx_strand_id
1 'polypeptide(L)'
;MGVLPLSNNTSTARGWLTPTSGDPDYDEALDRLLSQWMRNVSGLPAGMVRPRWQKDQPPLLPVETNWCAFGVTGWPIDNSPAFTNQTDTGTQLWRHEDFVAMASFYGPGGMQIASRFRDGISVEQNNAELNQSDLSLVDYGDIVPFPELINQQWVRRYDMKVRLRRKVVREYNILALQDAPVSFFGE
;
A
#
# COMPACT_ATOMS: atom_id res chain seq x y z
N MET A 1 -12.73 27.20 28.80
CA MET A 1 -12.85 26.93 27.35
C MET A 1 -14.04 26.00 27.17
N GLY A 2 -15.07 26.41 26.43
CA GLY A 2 -16.24 25.56 26.20
C GLY A 2 -15.87 24.33 25.39
N VAL A 3 -16.43 23.17 25.75
CA VAL A 3 -16.30 21.93 24.97
C VAL A 3 -16.91 22.20 23.59
N LEU A 4 -16.09 22.13 22.54
CA LEU A 4 -16.61 22.20 21.17
C LEU A 4 -17.52 20.98 20.97
N PRO A 5 -18.78 21.16 20.53
CA PRO A 5 -19.67 20.04 20.30
C PRO A 5 -19.05 19.07 19.29
N LEU A 6 -19.21 17.77 19.54
CA LEU A 6 -18.84 16.73 18.58
C LEU A 6 -19.59 16.99 17.27
N SER A 7 -18.83 17.09 16.18
CA SER A 7 -19.36 17.24 14.82
C SER A 7 -20.41 16.16 14.55
N ASN A 8 -21.51 16.52 13.87
CA ASN A 8 -22.45 15.52 13.35
C ASN A 8 -21.92 14.78 12.11
N ASN A 9 -20.66 15.02 11.74
CA ASN A 9 -19.98 14.49 10.57
C ASN A 9 -20.74 14.78 9.25
N THR A 10 -21.30 15.99 9.12
CA THR A 10 -21.90 16.50 7.88
C THR A 10 -21.49 17.96 7.65
N SER A 11 -21.49 18.42 6.41
CA SER A 11 -21.15 19.82 6.07
C SER A 11 -22.19 20.86 6.52
N THR A 12 -23.26 20.46 7.21
CA THR A 12 -24.33 21.36 7.67
C THR A 12 -24.01 22.07 8.99
N ALA A 13 -23.01 21.61 9.74
CA ALA A 13 -22.59 22.19 11.00
C ALA A 13 -21.08 22.38 11.04
N ARG A 14 -20.62 23.27 11.93
CA ARG A 14 -19.18 23.43 12.19
C ARG A 14 -18.64 22.15 12.83
N GLY A 15 -17.48 21.71 12.38
CA GLY A 15 -16.82 20.53 12.92
C GLY A 15 -15.89 19.88 11.90
N TRP A 16 -15.30 18.75 12.29
CA TRP A 16 -14.47 17.93 11.43
C TRP A 16 -15.31 16.92 10.68
N LEU A 17 -14.89 16.58 9.46
CA LEU A 17 -15.46 15.49 8.67
C LEU A 17 -14.47 14.33 8.61
N THR A 18 -14.95 13.14 8.89
CA THR A 18 -14.24 11.88 8.65
C THR A 18 -14.95 11.09 7.54
N PRO A 19 -14.23 10.27 6.77
CA PRO A 19 -14.85 9.41 5.77
C PRO A 19 -15.98 8.57 6.38
N THR A 20 -17.05 8.39 5.62
CA THR A 20 -18.17 7.49 5.95
C THR A 20 -18.02 6.12 5.30
N SER A 21 -17.19 6.02 4.26
CA SER A 21 -16.79 4.74 3.67
C SER A 21 -15.72 4.06 4.51
N GLY A 22 -15.53 2.75 4.30
CA GLY A 22 -14.37 2.03 4.84
C GLY A 22 -13.05 2.52 4.23
N ASP A 23 -11.96 2.22 4.92
CA ASP A 23 -10.60 2.40 4.41
C ASP A 23 -10.16 1.11 3.66
N PRO A 24 -9.28 1.24 2.64
CA PRO A 24 -8.66 0.06 2.03
C PRO A 24 -7.75 -0.67 3.03
N ASP A 25 -7.28 -1.86 2.67
CA ASP A 25 -6.37 -2.63 3.54
C ASP A 25 -5.06 -1.86 3.78
N TYR A 26 -4.70 -1.66 5.04
CA TYR A 26 -3.39 -1.15 5.47
C TYR A 26 -2.72 -2.17 6.40
N ASP A 27 -1.50 -1.86 6.81
CA ASP A 27 -0.73 -2.60 7.82
C ASP A 27 -0.72 -4.12 7.53
N GLU A 28 -1.06 -4.94 8.51
CA GLU A 28 -1.01 -6.41 8.41
C GLU A 28 -1.88 -6.96 7.27
N ALA A 29 -3.04 -6.34 7.00
CA ALA A 29 -3.92 -6.80 5.92
C ALA A 29 -3.24 -6.64 4.55
N LEU A 30 -2.62 -5.47 4.31
CA LEU A 30 -1.84 -5.22 3.10
C LEU A 30 -0.60 -6.12 3.04
N ASP A 31 0.11 -6.29 4.15
CA ASP A 31 1.31 -7.14 4.20
C ASP A 31 0.99 -8.61 3.87
N ARG A 32 -0.17 -9.13 4.27
CA ARG A 32 -0.62 -10.49 3.90
C ARG A 32 -0.84 -10.64 2.39
N LEU A 33 -1.52 -9.65 1.79
CA LEU A 33 -1.78 -9.61 0.34
C LEU A 33 -0.46 -9.55 -0.44
N LEU A 34 0.43 -8.63 -0.04
CA LEU A 34 1.76 -8.47 -0.62
C LEU A 34 2.63 -9.72 -0.46
N SER A 35 2.55 -10.39 0.69
CA SER A 35 3.26 -11.65 0.94
C SER A 35 2.76 -12.78 0.04
N GLN A 36 1.45 -12.86 -0.20
CA GLN A 36 0.87 -13.83 -1.13
C GLN A 36 1.31 -13.56 -2.57
N TRP A 37 1.28 -12.31 -3.01
CA TRP A 37 1.78 -11.90 -4.33
C TRP A 37 3.26 -12.28 -4.52
N MET A 38 4.13 -11.85 -3.60
CA MET A 38 5.55 -12.17 -3.60
C MET A 38 5.78 -13.69 -3.65
N ARG A 39 5.08 -14.48 -2.83
CA ARG A 39 5.18 -15.94 -2.82
C ARG A 39 4.82 -16.54 -4.18
N ASN A 40 3.67 -16.15 -4.73
CA ASN A 40 3.14 -16.71 -5.96
C ASN A 40 4.05 -16.39 -7.16
N VAL A 41 4.54 -15.15 -7.27
CA VAL A 41 5.38 -14.72 -8.40
C VAL A 41 6.82 -15.26 -8.29
N SER A 42 7.39 -15.35 -7.09
CA SER A 42 8.74 -15.91 -6.91
C SER A 42 8.80 -17.44 -6.92
N GLY A 43 7.67 -18.10 -6.72
CA GLY A 43 7.60 -19.55 -6.52
C GLY A 43 8.24 -20.01 -5.21
N LEU A 44 8.38 -19.12 -4.22
CA LEU A 44 8.82 -19.50 -2.88
C LEU A 44 7.75 -20.37 -2.19
N PRO A 45 8.15 -21.39 -1.40
CA PRO A 45 7.19 -22.18 -0.61
C PRO A 45 6.43 -21.35 0.43
N ALA A 46 5.31 -21.89 0.91
CA ALA A 46 4.60 -21.31 2.04
C ALA A 46 5.52 -21.17 3.27
N GLY A 47 5.44 -20.03 3.96
CA GLY A 47 6.30 -19.71 5.11
C GLY A 47 7.70 -19.17 4.76
N MET A 48 8.07 -19.12 3.48
CA MET A 48 9.36 -18.59 3.00
C MET A 48 9.31 -17.14 2.52
N VAL A 49 8.13 -16.52 2.53
CA VAL A 49 8.00 -15.06 2.47
C VAL A 49 7.61 -14.59 3.86
N ARG A 50 8.45 -13.76 4.46
CA ARG A 50 8.25 -13.22 5.81
C ARG A 50 8.01 -11.72 5.75
N PRO A 51 6.98 -11.19 6.43
CA PRO A 51 6.77 -9.76 6.48
C PRO A 51 7.93 -9.09 7.23
N ARG A 52 8.32 -7.89 6.79
CA ARG A 52 9.38 -7.11 7.44
C ARG A 52 9.01 -6.66 8.84
N TRP A 53 7.75 -6.30 9.04
CA TRP A 53 7.21 -5.99 10.34
C TRP A 53 6.43 -7.19 10.86
N GLN A 54 6.80 -7.69 12.04
CA GLN A 54 6.11 -8.74 12.76
C GLN A 54 6.11 -8.36 14.22
N LYS A 55 4.95 -8.45 14.88
CA LYS A 55 4.84 -8.17 16.32
C LYS A 55 5.79 -9.05 17.12
N ASP A 56 5.77 -10.36 16.84
CA ASP A 56 6.63 -11.35 17.44
C ASP A 56 7.66 -11.80 16.41
N GLN A 57 8.95 -11.59 16.68
CA GLN A 57 10.01 -11.94 15.73
C GLN A 57 10.29 -13.45 15.77
N PRO A 58 9.99 -14.21 14.71
CA PRO A 58 10.33 -15.63 14.68
C PRO A 58 11.85 -15.82 14.59
N PRO A 59 12.39 -16.97 15.03
CA PRO A 59 13.79 -17.31 14.84
C PRO A 59 14.20 -17.16 13.37
N LEU A 60 15.42 -16.66 13.15
CA LEU A 60 16.01 -16.57 11.83
C LEU A 60 16.15 -17.98 11.21
N LEU A 61 15.91 -18.06 9.90
CA LEU A 61 16.07 -19.29 9.16
C LEU A 61 17.56 -19.62 8.98
N PRO A 62 17.92 -20.92 8.84
CA PRO A 62 19.28 -21.31 8.49
C PRO A 62 19.78 -20.61 7.23
N VAL A 63 21.08 -20.32 7.16
CA VAL A 63 21.71 -19.62 6.01
C VAL A 63 21.50 -20.37 4.68
N GLU A 64 21.36 -21.69 4.73
CA GLU A 64 21.11 -22.55 3.56
C GLU A 64 19.64 -22.54 3.10
N THR A 65 18.75 -21.82 3.79
CA THR A 65 17.33 -21.73 3.43
C THR A 65 17.08 -20.55 2.51
N ASN A 66 16.40 -20.80 1.40
CA ASN A 66 15.93 -19.73 0.51
C ASN A 66 14.65 -19.11 1.06
N TRP A 67 14.68 -17.80 1.31
CA TRP A 67 13.52 -17.06 1.78
C TRP A 67 13.60 -15.57 1.39
N CYS A 68 12.50 -14.85 1.54
CA CYS A 68 12.40 -13.43 1.25
C CYS A 68 11.79 -12.67 2.43
N ALA A 69 12.41 -11.57 2.85
CA ALA A 69 11.76 -10.55 3.67
C ALA A 69 11.07 -9.55 2.74
N PHE A 70 9.76 -9.38 2.88
CA PHE A 70 8.95 -8.50 2.02
C PHE A 70 8.05 -7.58 2.85
N GLY A 71 7.80 -6.36 2.36
CA GLY A 71 6.90 -5.43 3.05
C GLY A 71 7.07 -3.99 2.57
N VAL A 72 6.11 -3.15 2.95
CA VAL A 72 6.13 -1.71 2.63
C VAL A 72 7.26 -1.01 3.39
N THR A 73 7.98 -0.14 2.70
CA THR A 73 9.14 0.62 3.23
C THR A 73 9.03 2.12 2.99
N GLY A 74 8.01 2.57 2.26
CA GLY A 74 7.79 3.98 2.02
C GLY A 74 6.45 4.28 1.39
N TRP A 75 5.96 5.47 1.68
CA TRP A 75 4.76 6.07 1.10
C TRP A 75 5.18 7.38 0.46
N PRO A 76 5.45 7.40 -0.86
CA PRO A 76 5.71 8.64 -1.58
C PRO A 76 4.58 9.65 -1.38
N ILE A 77 4.93 10.92 -1.32
CA ILE A 77 3.94 11.99 -1.18
C ILE A 77 3.05 12.02 -2.43
N ASP A 78 1.74 12.02 -2.22
CA ASP A 78 0.75 12.44 -3.21
C ASP A 78 -0.09 13.61 -2.68
N ASN A 79 0.08 14.76 -3.31
CA ASN A 79 -0.58 16.02 -2.97
C ASN A 79 -1.75 16.35 -3.92
N SER A 80 -2.24 15.38 -4.70
CA SER A 80 -3.24 15.62 -5.75
C SER A 80 -4.54 14.82 -5.56
N PRO A 81 -5.18 14.81 -4.37
CA PRO A 81 -6.51 14.22 -4.25
C PRO A 81 -7.54 15.04 -5.03
N ALA A 82 -8.52 14.38 -5.63
CA ALA A 82 -9.64 15.02 -6.30
C ALA A 82 -10.92 14.84 -5.50
N PHE A 83 -11.64 15.93 -5.20
CA PHE A 83 -13.03 15.84 -4.76
C PHE A 83 -13.93 15.81 -5.99
N THR A 84 -14.73 14.74 -6.12
CA THR A 84 -15.55 14.46 -7.29
C THR A 84 -16.81 13.68 -6.89
N ASN A 85 -17.68 13.39 -7.87
CA ASN A 85 -18.95 12.68 -7.67
C ASN A 85 -19.78 13.28 -6.54
N GLN A 86 -19.95 14.60 -6.56
CA GLN A 86 -20.83 15.28 -5.63
C GLN A 86 -22.28 14.91 -5.92
N THR A 87 -22.97 14.43 -4.90
CA THR A 87 -24.40 14.16 -4.86
C THR A 87 -25.05 15.06 -3.81
N ASP A 88 -26.38 15.01 -3.71
CA ASP A 88 -27.11 15.73 -2.66
C ASP A 88 -26.71 15.28 -1.24
N THR A 89 -26.21 14.05 -1.10
CA THR A 89 -25.93 13.40 0.18
C THR A 89 -24.45 13.26 0.52
N GLY A 90 -23.54 13.53 -0.42
CA GLY A 90 -22.11 13.41 -0.17
C GLY A 90 -21.21 13.74 -1.35
N THR A 91 -19.90 13.69 -1.11
CA THR A 91 -18.85 13.90 -2.11
C THR A 91 -17.76 12.85 -1.91
N GLN A 92 -17.13 12.41 -2.99
CA GLN A 92 -16.04 11.45 -2.94
C GLN A 92 -14.69 12.15 -3.06
N LEU A 93 -13.73 11.78 -2.22
CA LEU A 93 -12.31 12.05 -2.41
C LEU A 93 -11.70 10.85 -3.12
N TRP A 94 -11.11 11.09 -4.28
CA TRP A 94 -10.39 10.11 -5.07
C TRP A 94 -8.88 10.39 -4.99
N ARG A 95 -8.08 9.34 -4.80
CA ARG A 95 -6.62 9.41 -4.78
C ARG A 95 -6.01 8.21 -5.50
N HIS A 96 -4.91 8.44 -6.21
CA HIS A 96 -4.03 7.36 -6.67
C HIS A 96 -2.85 7.26 -5.70
N GLU A 97 -2.93 6.30 -4.79
CA GLU A 97 -1.94 6.14 -3.74
C GLU A 97 -0.83 5.20 -4.20
N ASP A 98 0.40 5.70 -4.18
CA ASP A 98 1.61 4.91 -4.45
C ASP A 98 2.26 4.47 -3.13
N PHE A 99 2.88 3.30 -3.13
CA PHE A 99 3.75 2.84 -2.05
C PHE A 99 4.89 1.98 -2.55
N VAL A 100 5.98 1.97 -1.79
CA VAL A 100 7.21 1.26 -2.14
C VAL A 100 7.36 0.06 -1.21
N ALA A 101 7.36 -1.14 -1.79
CA ALA A 101 7.71 -2.37 -1.07
C ALA A 101 9.15 -2.79 -1.40
N MET A 102 9.80 -3.44 -0.44
CA MET A 102 11.17 -3.94 -0.59
C MET A 102 11.22 -5.45 -0.38
N ALA A 103 11.73 -6.17 -1.37
CA ALA A 103 12.11 -7.58 -1.26
C ALA A 103 13.60 -7.71 -0.92
N SER A 104 13.92 -8.48 0.12
CA SER A 104 15.28 -8.92 0.44
C SER A 104 15.34 -10.43 0.37
N PHE A 105 16.04 -10.96 -0.62
CA PHE A 105 16.18 -12.39 -0.86
C PHE A 105 17.43 -12.94 -0.19
N TYR A 106 17.28 -14.09 0.47
CA TYR A 106 18.33 -14.80 1.20
C TYR A 106 18.44 -16.26 0.73
N GLY A 107 19.56 -16.90 1.09
CA GLY A 107 19.85 -18.30 0.81
C GLY A 107 20.65 -18.54 -0.49
N PRO A 108 21.09 -19.78 -0.75
CA PRO A 108 21.94 -20.13 -1.88
C PRO A 108 21.36 -19.74 -3.25
N GLY A 109 20.03 -19.75 -3.38
CA GLY A 109 19.27 -19.38 -4.57
C GLY A 109 18.78 -17.94 -4.61
N GLY A 110 19.16 -17.08 -3.65
CA GLY A 110 18.59 -15.74 -3.47
C GLY A 110 18.56 -14.89 -4.76
N MET A 111 19.66 -14.84 -5.51
CA MET A 111 19.73 -14.09 -6.78
C MET A 111 18.84 -14.68 -7.87
N GLN A 112 18.75 -16.01 -7.96
CA GLN A 112 17.90 -16.68 -8.94
C GLN A 112 16.42 -16.39 -8.67
N ILE A 113 16.02 -16.40 -7.39
CA ILE A 113 14.66 -16.11 -6.96
C ILE A 113 14.33 -14.63 -7.18
N ALA A 114 15.26 -13.72 -6.86
CA ALA A 114 15.12 -12.30 -7.13
C ALA A 114 14.92 -12.02 -8.63
N SER A 115 15.73 -12.65 -9.49
CA SER A 115 15.63 -12.52 -10.95
C SER A 115 14.30 -13.06 -11.47
N ARG A 116 13.89 -14.24 -11.00
CA ARG A 116 12.57 -14.81 -11.35
C ARG A 116 11.43 -13.89 -10.94
N PHE A 117 11.49 -13.30 -9.74
CA PHE A 117 10.47 -12.37 -9.29
C PHE A 117 10.42 -11.13 -10.18
N ARG A 118 11.56 -10.50 -10.47
CA ARG A 118 11.66 -9.35 -11.39
C ARG A 118 11.05 -9.63 -12.76
N ASP A 119 11.37 -10.78 -13.33
CA ASP A 119 10.85 -11.15 -14.65
C ASP A 119 9.35 -11.47 -14.54
N GLY A 120 8.94 -12.16 -13.46
CA GLY A 120 7.56 -12.55 -13.18
C GLY A 120 6.61 -11.37 -12.95
N ILE A 121 7.05 -10.29 -12.30
CA ILE A 121 6.22 -9.08 -12.14
C ILE A 121 6.03 -8.32 -13.46
N SER A 122 6.81 -8.63 -14.50
CA SER A 122 6.64 -8.05 -15.85
C SER A 122 5.68 -8.89 -16.72
N VAL A 123 5.24 -10.05 -16.26
CA VAL A 123 4.29 -10.92 -16.99
C VAL A 123 2.87 -10.37 -16.85
N GLU A 124 2.18 -10.13 -17.97
CA GLU A 124 0.84 -9.54 -17.99
C GLU A 124 -0.20 -10.35 -17.20
N GLN A 125 -0.16 -11.69 -17.30
CA GLN A 125 -1.07 -12.55 -16.53
C GLN A 125 -0.87 -12.39 -15.02
N ASN A 126 0.37 -12.29 -14.54
CA ASN A 126 0.65 -12.07 -13.12
C ASN A 126 0.18 -10.68 -12.66
N ASN A 127 0.31 -9.67 -13.52
CA ASN A 127 -0.23 -8.33 -13.25
C ASN A 127 -1.75 -8.32 -13.24
N ALA A 128 -2.41 -9.11 -14.10
CA ALA A 128 -3.86 -9.26 -14.10
C ALA A 128 -4.37 -9.85 -12.78
N GLU A 129 -3.67 -10.85 -12.22
CA GLU A 129 -3.97 -11.39 -10.89
C GLU A 129 -3.74 -10.36 -9.78
N LEU A 130 -2.69 -9.55 -9.86
CA LEU A 130 -2.46 -8.45 -8.91
C LEU A 130 -3.58 -7.39 -8.97
N ASN A 131 -4.07 -7.07 -10.17
CA ASN A 131 -5.15 -6.10 -10.37
C ASN A 131 -6.48 -6.56 -9.75
N GLN A 132 -6.72 -7.87 -9.59
CA GLN A 132 -7.90 -8.37 -8.86
C GLN A 132 -7.88 -8.00 -7.37
N SER A 133 -6.71 -7.60 -6.85
CA SER A 133 -6.51 -7.11 -5.49
C SER A 133 -6.48 -5.57 -5.40
N ASP A 134 -6.98 -4.87 -6.42
CA ASP A 134 -6.97 -3.40 -6.52
C ASP A 134 -5.57 -2.75 -6.48
N LEU A 135 -4.53 -3.55 -6.76
CA LEU A 135 -3.14 -3.10 -6.85
C LEU A 135 -2.64 -3.18 -8.29
N SER A 136 -1.74 -2.27 -8.66
CA SER A 136 -1.05 -2.31 -9.95
C SER A 136 0.43 -2.01 -9.77
N LEU A 137 1.26 -2.65 -10.58
CA LEU A 137 2.68 -2.35 -10.66
C LEU A 137 2.89 -1.01 -11.36
N VAL A 138 3.69 -0.13 -10.75
CA VAL A 138 4.09 1.14 -11.38
C VAL A 138 5.47 1.02 -12.00
N ASP A 139 6.47 0.67 -11.18
CA ASP A 139 7.84 0.39 -11.61
C ASP A 139 8.58 -0.49 -10.59
N TYR A 140 9.81 -0.84 -10.93
CA TYR A 140 10.71 -1.59 -10.07
C TYR A 140 12.16 -1.14 -10.27
N GLY A 141 12.97 -1.33 -9.21
CA GLY A 141 14.38 -0.97 -9.22
C GLY A 141 15.31 -2.14 -9.51
N ASP A 142 16.61 -1.84 -9.47
CA ASP A 142 17.68 -2.82 -9.62
C ASP A 142 17.64 -3.89 -8.51
N ILE A 143 18.21 -5.05 -8.81
CA ILE A 143 18.57 -6.05 -7.81
C ILE A 143 19.96 -5.70 -7.28
N VAL A 144 20.05 -5.30 -6.01
CA VAL A 144 21.28 -4.86 -5.36
C VAL A 144 21.80 -5.96 -4.43
N PRO A 145 22.95 -6.58 -4.74
CA PRO A 145 23.60 -7.51 -3.81
C PRO A 145 24.18 -6.75 -2.61
N PHE A 146 23.96 -7.27 -1.41
CA PHE A 146 24.45 -6.71 -0.17
C PHE A 146 25.00 -7.81 0.76
N PRO A 147 26.23 -7.68 1.28
CA PRO A 147 26.73 -8.59 2.30
C PRO A 147 26.13 -8.20 3.66
N GLU A 148 25.40 -9.11 4.30
CA GLU A 148 24.83 -8.90 5.62
C GLU A 148 25.49 -9.85 6.64
N LEU A 149 25.80 -9.36 7.83
CA LEU A 149 26.37 -10.18 8.90
C LEU A 149 25.23 -10.60 9.85
N ILE A 150 24.90 -11.88 9.85
CA ILE A 150 23.83 -12.46 10.69
C ILE A 150 24.44 -13.58 11.53
N ASN A 151 24.26 -13.54 12.85
CA ASN A 151 24.80 -14.56 13.77
C ASN A 151 26.28 -14.91 13.50
N GLN A 152 27.12 -13.88 13.30
CA GLN A 152 28.56 -14.00 12.97
C GLN A 152 28.88 -14.71 11.64
N GLN A 153 27.90 -14.88 10.76
CA GLN A 153 28.07 -15.44 9.42
C GLN A 153 27.72 -14.39 8.36
N TRP A 154 28.59 -14.26 7.36
CA TRP A 154 28.32 -13.42 6.19
C TRP A 154 27.32 -14.13 5.29
N VAL A 155 26.18 -13.49 5.07
CA VAL A 155 25.13 -13.94 4.15
C VAL A 155 25.03 -13.00 2.97
N ARG A 156 24.71 -13.56 1.80
CA ARG A 156 24.36 -12.76 0.62
C ARG A 156 22.88 -12.41 0.69
N ARG A 157 22.58 -11.12 0.72
CA ARG A 157 21.24 -10.57 0.55
C ARG A 157 21.13 -9.93 -0.83
N TYR A 158 19.97 -10.03 -1.46
CA TYR A 158 19.68 -9.30 -2.69
C TYR A 158 18.43 -8.47 -2.49
N ASP A 159 18.57 -7.15 -2.62
CA ASP A 159 17.49 -6.20 -2.38
C ASP A 159 16.88 -5.72 -3.70
N MET A 160 15.55 -5.64 -3.75
CA MET A 160 14.83 -5.09 -4.90
C MET A 160 13.62 -4.30 -4.41
N LYS A 161 13.50 -3.05 -4.87
CA LYS A 161 12.32 -2.22 -4.61
C LYS A 161 11.29 -2.39 -5.72
N VAL A 162 10.03 -2.41 -5.36
CA VAL A 162 8.88 -2.34 -6.27
C VAL A 162 7.95 -1.24 -5.82
N ARG A 163 7.44 -0.45 -6.76
CA ARG A 163 6.44 0.57 -6.50
C ARG A 163 5.10 0.10 -7.03
N LEU A 164 4.12 0.12 -6.14
CA LEU A 164 2.75 -0.28 -6.41
C LEU A 164 1.84 0.93 -6.28
N ARG A 165 0.70 0.87 -6.96
CA ARG A 165 -0.35 1.87 -6.92
C ARG A 165 -1.69 1.23 -6.67
N ARG A 166 -2.56 1.96 -5.97
CA ARG A 166 -3.99 1.67 -5.88
C ARG A 166 -4.84 2.91 -6.02
N LYS A 167 -6.12 2.74 -6.33
CA LYS A 167 -7.10 3.82 -6.22
C LYS A 167 -7.72 3.78 -4.83
N VAL A 168 -7.69 4.90 -4.13
CA VAL A 168 -8.39 5.11 -2.86
C VAL A 168 -9.58 6.01 -3.09
N VAL A 169 -10.76 5.57 -2.64
CA VAL A 169 -11.99 6.36 -2.65
C VAL A 169 -12.47 6.50 -1.22
N ARG A 170 -12.70 7.74 -0.80
CA ARG A 170 -13.27 8.07 0.52
C ARG A 170 -14.52 8.89 0.34
N GLU A 171 -15.61 8.48 0.97
CA GLU A 171 -16.87 9.21 0.92
C GLU A 171 -16.97 10.14 2.11
N TYR A 172 -17.39 11.38 1.88
CA TYR A 172 -17.65 12.36 2.92
C TYR A 172 -19.07 12.89 2.77
N ASN A 173 -19.75 13.16 3.89
CA ASN A 173 -21.05 13.83 3.91
C ASN A 173 -20.91 15.35 3.66
N ILE A 174 -20.23 15.71 2.57
CA ILE A 174 -20.18 17.06 2.03
C ILE A 174 -21.36 17.18 1.06
N LEU A 175 -22.44 17.78 1.56
CA LEU A 175 -23.70 17.93 0.82
C LEU A 175 -23.57 19.02 -0.26
N ALA A 176 -24.33 18.87 -1.34
CA ALA A 176 -24.48 19.91 -2.34
C ALA A 176 -25.17 21.16 -1.76
N LEU A 177 -24.79 22.33 -2.27
CA LEU A 177 -25.51 23.58 -1.97
C LEU A 177 -26.85 23.55 -2.72
N GLN A 178 -27.94 23.36 -1.99
CA GLN A 178 -29.28 23.24 -2.58
C GLN A 178 -29.90 24.61 -2.91
N ASP A 179 -29.71 25.58 -2.02
CA ASP A 179 -30.21 26.94 -2.19
C ASP A 179 -29.29 27.94 -1.48
N ALA A 180 -29.22 29.15 -2.03
CA ALA A 180 -28.49 30.27 -1.44
C ALA A 180 -29.35 31.53 -1.64
N PRO A 181 -30.07 32.00 -0.61
CA PRO A 181 -30.88 33.20 -0.74
C PRO A 181 -29.99 34.40 -1.04
N VAL A 182 -30.15 34.98 -2.23
CA VAL A 182 -29.43 36.17 -2.67
C VAL A 182 -30.37 37.37 -2.72
N SER A 183 -29.92 38.49 -2.18
CA SER A 183 -30.59 39.78 -2.31
C SER A 183 -29.78 40.66 -3.26
N PHE A 184 -30.36 41.04 -4.39
CA PHE A 184 -29.75 41.98 -5.31
C PHE A 184 -30.18 43.40 -4.91
N PHE A 185 -29.21 44.31 -4.78
CA PHE A 185 -29.46 45.74 -4.54
C PHE A 185 -28.85 46.54 -5.69
N GLY A 186 -29.66 47.36 -6.38
CA GLY A 186 -29.24 48.26 -7.46
C GLY A 186 -30.44 49.04 -8.04
N GLU A 187 -30.21 50.28 -8.46
CA GLU A 187 -31.21 51.20 -9.09
C GLU A 187 -31.61 50.77 -10.51
#